data_AF-A0A1G5TIJ1-F1
#
_entry.id   AF-A0A1G5TIJ1-F1
#
_cell.length_a   1.000
_cell.length_b   1.000
_cell.length_c   1.000
_cell.angle_alpha   90.00
_cell.angle_beta   90.00
_cell.angle_gamma   90.00
#
_symmetry.space_group_name_H-M   'P 1'
#
loop_
_entity.id
_entity.type
_entity.pdbx_description
1 polymer ?
#
loop_
_entity_poly.entity_id
_entity_poly.type
_entity_poly.pdbx_seq_one_letter_code
_entity_poly.pdbx_strand_id
1 'polypeptide(L)' 'MGFGSPIHWLIFGVLAILVLGGGRFSSMMGDVAKGIKSFKKGMAEDDEPRTPSRIEAKPAAEPAFDAHGEKVREDR' A
#
# COMPACT_ATOMS: atom_id res chain seq x y z
N MET A 1 -26.82 -28.06 -11.59
CA MET A 1 -25.54 -27.67 -12.21
C MET A 1 -25.66 -26.21 -12.63
N GLY A 2 -24.83 -25.29 -12.12
CA GLY A 2 -24.80 -23.90 -12.61
C GLY A 2 -24.61 -22.77 -11.59
N PHE A 3 -24.56 -23.03 -10.28
CA PHE A 3 -24.51 -21.96 -9.27
C PHE A 3 -23.08 -21.48 -8.91
N GLY A 4 -22.04 -22.05 -9.53
CA GLY A 4 -20.63 -21.82 -9.17
C GLY A 4 -19.78 -21.25 -10.29
N SER A 5 -20.33 -20.41 -11.17
CA SER A 5 -19.52 -19.80 -12.23
C SER A 5 -18.49 -18.84 -11.62
N PRO A 6 -17.21 -18.89 -12.01
CA PRO A 6 -16.18 -17.93 -11.62
C PRO A 6 -16.59 -16.46 -11.87
N ILE A 7 -17.52 -16.25 -12.80
CA ILE A 7 -18.09 -14.93 -13.11
C ILE A 7 -18.76 -14.28 -11.89
N HIS A 8 -19.34 -15.07 -10.97
CA HIS A 8 -20.04 -14.54 -9.80
C HIS A 8 -19.05 -13.89 -8.82
N TRP A 9 -17.91 -14.56 -8.57
CA TRP A 9 -16.86 -14.01 -7.73
C TRP A 9 -16.26 -12.73 -8.29
N LEU A 10 -16.15 -12.63 -9.63
CA LEU A 10 -15.71 -11.41 -10.30
C LEU A 10 -16.69 -10.25 -10.09
N ILE A 11 -17.99 -10.50 -10.28
CA ILE A 11 -19.05 -9.51 -10.07
C ILE A 11 -19.09 -9.06 -8.59
N PHE A 12 -18.96 -10.00 -7.66
CA PHE A 12 -18.92 -9.73 -6.23
C PHE A 12 -17.71 -8.86 -5.84
N GLY A 13 -16.52 -9.16 -6.40
CA GLY A 13 -15.32 -8.36 -6.18
C GLY A 13 -15.45 -6.92 -6.68
N VAL A 14 -16.01 -6.72 -7.88
CA VAL A 14 -16.27 -5.39 -8.44
C VAL A 14 -17.26 -4.62 -7.58
N LEU A 15 -18.35 -5.26 -7.15
CA LEU A 15 -19.37 -4.63 -6.30
C LEU A 15 -18.80 -4.25 -4.94
N ALA A 16 -17.97 -5.10 -4.34
CA ALA A 16 -17.29 -4.82 -3.08
C ALA A 16 -16.38 -3.59 -3.19
N ILE A 17 -15.59 -3.48 -4.27
CA ILE A 17 -14.73 -2.31 -4.52
C ILE A 17 -15.55 -1.04 -4.74
N LEU A 18 -16.70 -1.14 -5.42
CA LEU A 18 -17.61 -0.01 -5.64
C LEU A 18 -18.19 0.53 -4.32
N VAL A 19 -18.61 -0.37 -3.41
CA VAL A 19 -19.16 -0.01 -2.09
C VAL A 19 -18.08 0.56 -1.18
N LEU A 20 -16.86 0.02 -1.23
CA LEU A 20 -15.73 0.49 -0.42
C LEU A 20 -15.14 1.82 -0.95
N GLY A 21 -15.29 2.10 -2.24
CA GLY A 21 -14.68 3.24 -2.92
C GLY A 21 -13.18 3.05 -3.16
N GLY A 22 -12.70 3.43 -4.35
CA GLY A 22 -11.31 3.18 -4.77
C GLY A 22 -10.24 3.78 -3.83
N GLY A 23 -10.55 4.87 -3.14
CA GLY A 23 -9.62 5.51 -2.19
C GLY A 23 -9.44 4.73 -0.88
N ARG A 24 -10.50 4.11 -0.35
CA ARG A 24 -10.45 3.39 0.93
C ARG A 24 -9.89 1.97 0.76
N PHE A 25 -10.24 1.31 -0.34
CA PHE A 25 -9.72 -0.02 -0.68
C PHE A 25 -8.20 -0.02 -0.86
N SER A 26 -7.63 1.00 -1.53
CA SER A 26 -6.18 1.09 -1.75
C SER A 26 -5.38 1.25 -0.46
N SER A 27 -5.86 2.12 0.46
CA SER A 27 -5.21 2.30 1.77
C SER A 27 -5.31 1.01 2.62
N MET A 28 -6.48 0.38 2.66
CA MET A 28 -6.69 -0.86 3.43
C MET A 28 -5.91 -2.04 2.85
N MET A 29 -5.83 -2.16 1.51
CA MET A 29 -5.03 -3.21 0.87
C MET A 29 -3.53 -3.05 1.17
N GLY A 30 -3.03 -1.81 1.27
CA GLY A 30 -1.65 -1.52 1.65
C GLY A 30 -1.30 -1.96 3.09
N ASP A 31 -2.18 -1.67 4.05
CA ASP A 31 -1.97 -2.06 5.45
C ASP A 31 -2.12 -3.57 5.65
N VAL A 32 -3.08 -4.19 4.97
CA VAL A 32 -3.26 -5.66 4.97
C VAL A 32 -2.06 -6.34 4.29
N ALA A 33 -1.56 -5.80 3.17
CA ALA A 33 -0.38 -6.35 2.50
C ALA A 33 0.88 -6.27 3.38
N LYS A 34 1.08 -5.18 4.12
CA LYS A 34 2.18 -5.07 5.10
C LYS A 34 2.03 -6.06 6.25
N GLY A 35 0.80 -6.25 6.77
CA GLY A 35 0.50 -7.22 7.81
C GLY A 35 0.80 -8.65 7.37
N ILE A 36 0.31 -9.07 6.21
CA ILE A 36 0.54 -10.41 5.65
C ILE A 36 2.01 -10.61 5.28
N LYS A 37 2.70 -9.61 4.73
CA LYS A 37 4.14 -9.70 4.40
C LYS A 37 5.00 -9.87 5.66
N SER A 38 4.66 -9.16 6.74
CA SER A 38 5.37 -9.27 8.02
C SER A 38 5.08 -10.61 8.71
N PHE A 39 3.86 -11.11 8.60
CA PHE A 39 3.48 -12.44 9.09
C PHE A 39 4.21 -13.55 8.33
N LYS A 40 4.27 -13.46 6.99
CA LYS A 40 5.02 -14.40 6.16
C LYS A 40 6.52 -14.35 6.43
N LYS A 41 7.09 -13.14 6.58
CA LYS A 41 8.51 -12.97 6.94
C LYS A 41 8.80 -13.56 8.32
N GLY A 42 7.94 -13.34 9.30
CA GLY A 42 8.07 -13.95 10.63
C GLY A 42 8.02 -15.47 10.62
N MET A 43 7.14 -16.08 9.81
CA MET A 43 7.08 -17.54 9.64
C MET A 43 8.27 -18.10 8.85
N ALA A 44 8.74 -17.39 7.83
CA ALA A 44 9.88 -17.84 7.01
C ALA A 44 11.23 -17.67 7.73
N GLU A 45 11.35 -16.68 8.62
CA GLU A 45 12.54 -16.51 9.46
C GLU A 45 12.68 -17.58 10.57
N ASP A 46 11.63 -18.39 10.81
CA ASP A 46 11.73 -19.58 11.66
C ASP A 46 12.40 -20.77 10.91
N ASP A 47 12.42 -20.74 9.57
CA ASP A 47 12.90 -21.83 8.71
C ASP A 47 14.25 -21.52 8.00
N GLU A 48 14.66 -20.24 7.89
CA GLU A 48 15.92 -19.83 7.24
C GLU A 48 16.87 -19.03 8.16
N PRO A 49 18.20 -19.27 8.13
CA PRO A 49 19.18 -18.44 8.83
C PRO A 49 19.20 -17.02 8.23
N ARG A 50 18.74 -16.06 9.05
CA ARG A 50 18.55 -14.63 8.78
C ARG A 50 19.57 -14.00 7.83
N THR A 51 19.11 -13.61 6.63
CA THR A 51 19.68 -12.46 5.93
C THR A 51 18.76 -11.25 6.16
N PRO A 52 19.22 -10.19 6.85
CA PRO A 52 18.40 -9.02 7.13
C PRO A 52 18.17 -8.23 5.84
N SER A 53 17.16 -8.61 5.07
CA SER A 53 16.71 -7.82 3.92
C SER A 53 16.02 -6.56 4.43
N ARG A 54 16.84 -5.50 4.48
CA ARG A 54 16.56 -4.09 4.20
C ARG A 54 15.08 -3.83 3.93
N ILE A 55 14.34 -3.48 4.98
CA ILE A 55 13.14 -2.65 4.80
C ILE A 55 13.64 -1.40 4.09
N GLU A 56 13.20 -1.24 2.85
CA GLU A 56 13.51 -0.13 1.98
C GLU A 56 13.42 1.18 2.74
N ALA A 57 14.59 1.76 3.03
CA ALA A 57 14.73 3.18 3.20
C ALA A 57 14.20 3.82 1.91
N LYS A 58 12.95 4.25 1.93
CA LYS A 58 12.44 5.24 0.98
C LYS A 58 12.39 6.57 1.74
N PRO A 59 13.47 7.36 1.77
CA PRO A 59 13.34 8.79 2.00
C PRO A 59 12.81 9.39 0.69
N ALA A 60 11.49 9.47 0.55
CA ALA A 60 10.87 10.19 -0.56
C ALA A 60 9.45 10.65 -0.20
N ALA A 61 9.34 11.32 0.94
CA ALA A 61 8.61 12.57 1.05
C ALA A 61 9.75 13.55 1.43
N GLU A 62 10.19 14.53 0.65
CA GLU A 62 9.59 15.50 -0.28
C GLU A 62 10.74 15.97 -1.23
N PRO A 63 10.49 16.51 -2.43
CA PRO A 63 10.22 17.96 -2.51
C PRO A 63 9.23 18.37 -3.63
N ALA A 64 8.80 19.63 -3.53
CA ALA A 64 8.16 20.45 -4.57
C ALA A 64 6.63 20.42 -4.66
N PHE A 65 5.96 21.00 -3.66
CA PHE A 65 5.09 22.15 -3.95
C PHE A 65 4.87 23.02 -2.69
N ASP A 66 5.90 23.77 -2.29
CA ASP A 66 5.67 24.94 -1.44
C ASP A 66 5.02 26.04 -2.30
N ALA A 67 3.70 26.15 -2.16
CA ALA A 67 2.87 27.24 -2.69
C ALA A 67 3.01 28.52 -1.85
N HIS A 68 4.21 28.85 -1.38
CA HIS A 68 4.51 30.03 -0.56
C HIS A 68 5.94 30.44 -0.95
N GLY A 69 6.20 31.56 -1.63
CA GLY A 69 5.68 32.87 -1.30
C GLY A 69 6.69 33.68 -0.47
N GLU A 70 8.00 33.62 -0.75
CA GLU A 70 8.90 34.70 -0.33
C GLU A 70 10.22 34.68 -1.12
N LYS A 71 10.20 35.32 -2.29
CA LYS A 71 11.39 35.88 -2.91
C LYS A 71 11.16 37.37 -2.88
N VAL A 72 11.86 38.08 -1.99
CA VAL A 72 12.21 39.51 -2.06
C VAL A 72 12.70 39.97 -0.67
N ARG A 73 13.92 40.53 -0.64
CA ARG A 73 14.61 41.23 0.46
C ARG A 73 15.40 40.35 1.42
N GLU A 74 16.71 40.26 1.17
CA GLU A 74 17.74 40.44 2.21
C GLU A 74 19.11 40.62 1.52
N ASP A 75 19.32 41.75 0.83
CA ASP A 75 20.66 42.23 0.43
C ASP A 75 20.63 43.75 0.24
N ARG A 76 20.38 44.47 1.35
CA ARG A 76 20.60 45.92 1.46
C ARG A 76 21.53 46.20 2.63
#